data_AF-A0A399Y612-F1
#
_entry.id   AF-A0A399Y612-F1
#
_cell.length_a   1.000
_cell.length_b   1.000
_cell.length_c   1.000
_cell.angle_alpha   90.00
_cell.angle_beta   90.00
_cell.angle_gamma   90.00
#
_symmetry.space_group_name_H-M   'P 1'
#
loop_
_entity.id
_entity.type
_entity.pdbx_description
1 polymer ?
#
loop_
_entity_poly.entity_id
_entity_poly.type
_entity_poly.pdbx_seq_one_letter_code
_entity_poly.pdbx_strand_id
1 'polypeptide(L)'
;MSRVAVIGGGIAGLATAALLAADGHEVELFEQRADVGGRAGSLQVGGFRFDTGPSWYLMPEVFDHFFRLLGTSAEEQLDLRTLDPAYRVFFEGDPGEEPPPHLDVLADTAANVAAFEQVEPGAGSRLTAYLGSAREAYDLALRHFLYTSFSSPLALASPQVVRRLPRLLPLLTRSLEGFVAARFRDRRLRQVLGYPAVFLGSSPDRTPSLYHLMSALDLTGGVLYPQGGFVRLVEAVADLAARHGARIRTGATVTWVTTEPVDHGTTRGRRARARVTGLAWRDADGREHLHAADVVVGAGDLHHLETRLLPEHLRTYPQRYWDRRTSGPGAVLV
;
A
#
# COMPACT_ATOMS: atom_id res chain seq x y z
N MET A 1 -14.68 23.62 -9.79
CA MET A 1 -13.24 23.58 -10.08
C MET A 1 -12.50 24.24 -8.93
N SER A 2 -11.58 23.52 -8.30
CA SER A 2 -10.79 24.00 -7.15
C SER A 2 -9.31 23.89 -7.47
N ARG A 3 -8.48 24.74 -6.87
CA ARG A 3 -7.02 24.59 -6.92
C ARG A 3 -6.57 23.60 -5.86
N VAL A 4 -5.88 22.55 -6.26
CA VAL A 4 -5.44 21.47 -5.37
C VAL A 4 -3.92 21.34 -5.42
N ALA A 5 -3.30 21.46 -4.26
CA ALA A 5 -1.88 21.18 -4.11
C ALA A 5 -1.66 19.78 -3.50
N VAL A 6 -0.89 18.93 -4.16
CA VAL A 6 -0.57 17.58 -3.69
C VAL A 6 0.87 17.55 -3.19
N ILE A 7 1.10 17.10 -1.96
CA ILE A 7 2.43 17.04 -1.34
C ILE A 7 2.94 15.60 -1.43
N GLY A 8 4.00 15.38 -2.23
CA GLY A 8 4.67 14.10 -2.42
C GLY A 8 4.35 13.46 -3.78
N GLY A 9 5.39 13.14 -4.53
CA GLY A 9 5.36 12.47 -5.84
C GLY A 9 5.47 10.95 -5.78
N GLY A 10 5.08 10.32 -4.65
CA GLY A 10 4.92 8.87 -4.59
C GLY A 10 3.65 8.39 -5.32
N ILE A 11 3.48 7.08 -5.47
CA ILE A 11 2.35 6.48 -6.21
C ILE A 11 0.97 7.01 -5.76
N ALA A 12 0.77 7.21 -4.46
CA ALA A 12 -0.48 7.75 -3.93
C ALA A 12 -0.73 9.22 -4.33
N GLY A 13 0.32 10.04 -4.31
CA GLY A 13 0.24 11.44 -4.72
C GLY A 13 0.03 11.59 -6.22
N LEU A 14 0.75 10.82 -7.02
CA LEU A 14 0.60 10.80 -8.48
C LEU A 14 -0.81 10.31 -8.89
N ALA A 15 -1.30 9.22 -8.30
CA ALA A 15 -2.64 8.71 -8.56
C ALA A 15 -3.72 9.73 -8.16
N THR A 16 -3.54 10.39 -7.01
CA THR A 16 -4.46 11.45 -6.55
C THR A 16 -4.45 12.64 -7.52
N ALA A 17 -3.26 13.08 -7.95
CA ALA A 17 -3.12 14.18 -8.88
C ALA A 17 -3.78 13.86 -10.23
N ALA A 18 -3.57 12.64 -10.75
CA ALA A 18 -4.20 12.19 -11.99
C ALA A 18 -5.72 12.19 -11.91
N LEU A 19 -6.29 11.61 -10.85
CA LEU A 19 -7.75 11.51 -10.69
C LEU A 19 -8.40 12.89 -10.48
N LEU A 20 -7.80 13.76 -9.67
CA LEU A 20 -8.33 15.11 -9.46
C LEU A 20 -8.23 15.97 -10.72
N ALA A 21 -7.13 15.85 -11.48
CA ALA A 21 -6.98 16.56 -12.74
C ALA A 21 -7.99 16.05 -13.79
N ALA A 22 -8.21 14.73 -13.87
CA ALA A 22 -9.22 14.13 -14.73
C ALA A 22 -10.66 14.56 -14.37
N ASP A 23 -10.93 14.83 -13.09
CA ASP A 23 -12.20 15.40 -12.60
C ASP A 23 -12.31 16.93 -12.83
N GLY A 24 -11.32 17.54 -13.49
CA GLY A 24 -11.33 18.93 -13.91
C GLY A 24 -10.85 19.93 -12.85
N HIS A 25 -10.12 19.50 -11.82
CA HIS A 25 -9.45 20.39 -10.88
C HIS A 25 -8.13 20.96 -11.43
N GLU A 26 -7.73 22.14 -10.96
CA GLU A 26 -6.38 22.65 -11.23
C GLU A 26 -5.42 22.03 -10.21
N VAL A 27 -4.54 21.13 -10.65
CA VAL A 27 -3.69 20.34 -9.74
C VAL A 27 -2.22 20.69 -9.93
N GLU A 28 -1.53 20.95 -8.82
CA GLU A 28 -0.06 21.04 -8.77
C GLU A 28 0.49 20.09 -7.70
N LEU A 29 1.39 19.19 -8.10
CA LEU A 29 2.06 18.23 -7.23
C LEU A 29 3.48 18.71 -6.95
N PHE A 30 3.89 18.67 -5.68
CA PHE A 30 5.19 19.08 -5.20
C PHE A 30 5.96 17.87 -4.66
N GLU A 31 7.07 17.52 -5.29
CA GLU A 31 7.99 16.45 -4.90
C GLU A 31 9.35 17.05 -4.51
N GLN A 32 9.85 16.69 -3.32
CA GLN A 32 11.10 17.24 -2.79
C GLN A 32 12.35 16.72 -3.51
N ARG A 33 12.31 15.51 -4.07
CA ARG A 33 13.41 14.88 -4.81
C ARG A 33 13.43 15.36 -6.25
N ALA A 34 14.53 15.09 -6.96
CA ALA A 34 14.65 15.38 -8.40
C ALA A 34 13.69 14.53 -9.24
N ASP A 35 13.35 13.33 -8.75
CA ASP A 35 12.50 12.36 -9.43
C ASP A 35 11.27 12.01 -8.60
N VAL A 36 10.18 11.65 -9.29
CA VAL A 36 8.97 11.08 -8.69
C VAL A 36 9.14 9.59 -8.37
N GLY A 37 8.18 9.01 -7.65
CA GLY A 37 8.13 7.59 -7.28
C GLY A 37 8.17 7.35 -5.78
N GLY A 38 8.72 8.28 -5.01
CA GLY A 38 8.77 8.20 -3.55
C GLY A 38 9.52 6.95 -3.09
N ARG A 39 8.79 5.95 -2.58
CA ARG A 39 9.35 4.64 -2.18
C ARG A 39 9.58 3.71 -3.37
N ALA A 40 8.85 3.88 -4.48
CA ALA A 40 9.07 3.14 -5.71
C ALA A 40 10.13 3.83 -6.58
N GLY A 41 11.34 3.97 -6.01
CA GLY A 41 12.47 4.61 -6.67
C GLY A 41 13.35 3.65 -7.47
N SER A 42 14.33 4.22 -8.16
CA SER A 42 15.36 3.49 -8.89
C SER A 42 16.74 4.04 -8.54
N LEU A 43 17.71 3.15 -8.36
CA LEU A 43 19.10 3.46 -8.06
C LEU A 43 19.99 2.84 -9.13
N GLN A 44 20.90 3.62 -9.73
CA GLN A 44 21.88 3.11 -10.69
C GLN A 44 23.29 3.16 -10.10
N VAL A 45 23.97 2.02 -10.04
CA VAL A 45 25.34 1.90 -9.52
C VAL A 45 26.12 0.91 -10.37
N GLY A 46 27.29 1.31 -10.86
CA GLY A 46 28.21 0.41 -11.56
C GLY A 46 27.64 -0.23 -12.84
N GLY A 47 26.73 0.45 -13.54
CA GLY A 47 26.05 -0.09 -14.73
C GLY A 47 24.84 -0.98 -14.44
N PHE A 48 24.53 -1.22 -13.16
CA PHE A 48 23.34 -1.94 -12.72
C PHE A 48 22.25 -0.96 -12.28
N ARG A 49 21.00 -1.37 -12.41
CA ARG A 49 19.83 -0.63 -11.92
C ARG A 49 19.07 -1.47 -10.90
N PHE A 50 18.72 -0.85 -9.78
CA PHE A 50 18.04 -1.46 -8.64
C PHE A 50 16.73 -0.71 -8.39
N ASP A 51 15.61 -1.42 -8.35
CA ASP A 51 14.37 -0.87 -7.81
C ASP A 51 14.50 -0.84 -6.27
N THR A 52 14.20 0.31 -5.65
CA THR A 52 14.47 0.53 -4.22
C THR A 52 13.27 0.27 -3.31
N GLY A 53 12.12 -0.13 -3.88
CA GLY A 53 10.89 -0.35 -3.15
C GLY A 53 10.15 -1.62 -3.57
N PRO A 54 8.94 -1.50 -4.16
CA PRO A 54 8.13 -2.67 -4.48
C PRO A 54 8.77 -3.53 -5.57
N SER A 55 8.59 -4.84 -5.43
CA SER A 55 9.07 -5.85 -6.37
C SER A 55 7.96 -6.77 -6.87
N TRP A 56 6.78 -6.76 -6.25
CA TRP A 56 5.65 -7.63 -6.59
C TRP A 56 4.43 -6.80 -7.00
N TYR A 57 3.91 -7.04 -8.20
CA TYR A 57 2.67 -6.46 -8.67
C TYR A 57 1.54 -7.44 -8.35
N LEU A 58 0.78 -7.11 -7.31
CA LEU A 58 -0.34 -7.89 -6.79
C LEU A 58 -1.65 -7.13 -6.97
N MET A 59 -2.78 -7.84 -6.89
CA MET A 59 -4.12 -7.26 -7.03
C MET A 59 -4.28 -6.45 -8.35
N PRO A 60 -4.03 -7.07 -9.53
CA PRO A 60 -4.11 -6.38 -10.82
C PRO A 60 -5.43 -5.65 -11.03
N GLU A 61 -6.54 -6.15 -10.48
CA GLU A 61 -7.86 -5.55 -10.59
C GLU A 61 -7.96 -4.13 -10.00
N VAL A 62 -7.13 -3.80 -9.00
CA VAL A 62 -7.09 -2.47 -8.37
C VAL A 62 -6.40 -1.48 -9.30
N PHE A 63 -5.28 -1.88 -9.88
CA PHE A 63 -4.57 -1.08 -10.87
C PHE A 63 -5.40 -0.92 -12.14
N ASP A 64 -6.03 -2.00 -12.62
CA ASP A 64 -6.91 -1.94 -13.78
C ASP A 64 -8.09 -1.00 -13.52
N HIS A 65 -8.65 -1.00 -12.31
CA HIS A 65 -9.69 -0.03 -11.95
C HIS A 65 -9.19 1.40 -12.01
N PHE A 66 -8.01 1.68 -11.44
CA PHE A 66 -7.38 2.98 -11.51
C PHE A 66 -7.14 3.44 -12.96
N PHE A 67 -6.54 2.60 -13.81
CA PHE A 67 -6.31 2.93 -15.21
C PHE A 67 -7.62 3.17 -15.98
N ARG A 68 -8.67 2.38 -15.70
CA ARG A 68 -10.00 2.59 -16.29
C ARG A 68 -10.61 3.93 -15.91
N LEU A 69 -10.43 4.40 -14.67
CA LEU A 69 -10.90 5.72 -14.25
C LEU A 69 -10.24 6.86 -15.05
N LEU A 70 -9.05 6.61 -15.60
CA LEU A 70 -8.30 7.55 -16.44
C LEU A 70 -8.44 7.26 -17.95
N GLY A 71 -9.33 6.34 -18.34
CA GLY A 71 -9.65 6.03 -19.72
C GLY A 71 -8.67 5.09 -20.44
N THR A 72 -7.92 4.27 -19.71
CA THR A 72 -6.95 3.30 -20.28
C THR A 72 -6.96 1.97 -19.50
N SER A 73 -6.00 1.08 -19.73
CA SER A 73 -5.83 -0.20 -19.02
C SER A 73 -4.39 -0.40 -18.55
N ALA A 74 -4.15 -1.31 -17.60
CA ALA A 74 -2.78 -1.64 -17.22
C ALA A 74 -2.00 -2.27 -18.39
N GLU A 75 -2.67 -3.08 -19.23
CA GLU A 75 -2.08 -3.71 -20.42
C GLU A 75 -1.62 -2.68 -21.47
N GLU A 76 -2.36 -1.59 -21.64
CA GLU A 76 -1.97 -0.50 -22.54
C GLU A 76 -0.78 0.31 -22.00
N GLN A 77 -0.63 0.39 -20.68
CA GLN A 77 0.38 1.23 -20.03
C GLN A 77 1.65 0.47 -19.59
N LEU A 78 1.57 -0.86 -19.42
CA LEU A 78 2.61 -1.68 -18.79
C LEU A 78 2.78 -3.03 -19.52
N ASP A 79 4.03 -3.44 -19.76
CA ASP A 79 4.37 -4.82 -20.12
C ASP A 79 4.50 -5.65 -18.84
N LEU A 80 3.42 -6.29 -18.41
CA LEU A 80 3.38 -7.14 -17.22
C LEU A 80 3.75 -8.58 -17.57
N ARG A 81 4.64 -9.18 -16.78
CA ARG A 81 5.00 -10.61 -16.88
C ARG A 81 4.71 -11.34 -15.58
N THR A 82 4.13 -12.51 -15.70
CA THR A 82 4.01 -13.45 -14.59
C THR A 82 5.37 -14.02 -14.23
N LEU A 83 5.74 -13.92 -12.97
CA LEU A 83 6.89 -14.59 -12.39
C LEU A 83 6.52 -16.04 -12.11
N ASP A 84 7.30 -16.98 -12.66
CA ASP A 84 7.15 -18.42 -12.41
C ASP A 84 8.54 -19.08 -12.30
N PRO A 85 8.98 -19.51 -11.11
CA PRO A 85 8.26 -19.43 -9.84
C PRO A 85 7.98 -17.99 -9.42
N ALA A 86 6.84 -17.77 -8.74
CA ALA A 86 6.54 -16.50 -8.09
C ALA A 86 7.60 -16.14 -7.05
N TYR A 87 8.02 -17.15 -6.27
CA TYR A 87 9.21 -17.09 -5.42
C TYR A 87 9.68 -18.50 -5.05
N ARG A 88 10.96 -18.57 -4.65
CA ARG A 88 11.60 -19.78 -4.12
C ARG A 88 11.98 -19.57 -2.66
N VAL A 89 11.60 -20.50 -1.80
CA VAL A 89 11.95 -20.47 -0.37
C VAL A 89 13.09 -21.46 -0.11
N PHE A 90 14.21 -20.92 0.38
CA PHE A 90 15.35 -21.70 0.85
C PHE A 90 15.26 -21.84 2.37
N PHE A 91 15.58 -23.03 2.88
CA PHE A 91 15.50 -23.34 4.30
C PHE A 91 16.90 -23.62 4.85
N GLU A 92 17.22 -23.08 6.02
CA GLU A 92 18.54 -23.24 6.64
C GLU A 92 18.79 -24.65 7.17
N GLY A 93 17.73 -25.40 7.52
CA GLY A 93 17.84 -26.69 8.20
C GLY A 93 18.21 -26.55 9.68
N ASP A 94 18.53 -27.68 10.32
CA ASP A 94 19.08 -27.70 11.68
C ASP A 94 20.62 -27.73 11.63
N PRO A 95 21.33 -27.13 12.62
CA PRO A 95 22.78 -27.07 12.59
C PRO A 95 23.44 -28.45 12.49
N GLY A 96 24.26 -28.65 11.46
CA GLY A 96 24.97 -29.92 11.21
C GLY A 96 24.19 -30.92 10.35
N GLU A 97 22.99 -30.60 9.90
CA GLU A 97 22.22 -31.38 8.93
C GLU A 97 22.29 -30.75 7.52
N GLU A 98 22.05 -31.55 6.49
CA GLU A 98 21.89 -31.02 5.14
C GLU A 98 20.61 -30.16 5.08
N PRO A 99 20.66 -28.94 4.51
CA PRO A 99 19.48 -28.10 4.36
C PRO A 99 18.37 -28.84 3.59
N PRO A 100 17.10 -28.75 4.03
CA PRO A 100 16.02 -29.40 3.32
C PRO A 100 15.83 -28.78 1.92
N PRO A 101 15.21 -29.51 0.98
CA PRO A 101 14.99 -29.00 -0.36
C PRO A 101 14.18 -27.71 -0.33
N HIS A 102 14.49 -26.80 -1.25
CA HIS A 102 13.74 -25.57 -1.44
C HIS A 102 12.30 -25.87 -1.83
N LEU A 103 11.40 -24.92 -1.56
CA LEU A 103 10.02 -24.97 -2.02
C LEU A 103 9.78 -23.83 -3.00
N ASP A 104 9.37 -24.19 -4.21
CA ASP A 104 8.90 -23.23 -5.20
C ASP A 104 7.42 -22.97 -5.02
N VAL A 105 7.06 -21.69 -4.97
CA VAL A 105 5.69 -21.24 -5.13
C VAL A 105 5.52 -20.81 -6.57
N LEU A 106 4.71 -21.58 -7.29
CA LEU A 106 4.47 -21.44 -8.71
C LEU A 106 3.23 -20.60 -8.99
N ALA A 107 3.08 -20.14 -10.23
CA ALA A 107 1.85 -19.49 -10.66
C ALA A 107 0.64 -20.46 -10.68
N ASP A 108 0.89 -21.77 -10.88
CA ASP A 108 -0.15 -22.79 -10.89
C ASP A 108 -0.55 -23.26 -9.48
N THR A 109 -1.82 -23.07 -9.14
CA THR A 109 -2.38 -23.51 -7.85
C THR A 109 -2.34 -25.02 -7.68
N ALA A 110 -2.58 -25.79 -8.75
CA ALA A 110 -2.61 -27.25 -8.65
C ALA A 110 -1.21 -27.81 -8.32
N ALA A 111 -0.17 -27.27 -8.97
CA ALA A 111 1.21 -27.59 -8.65
C ALA A 111 1.59 -27.20 -7.21
N ASN A 112 1.17 -26.03 -6.72
CA ASN A 112 1.39 -25.63 -5.32
C ASN A 112 0.72 -26.61 -4.32
N VAL A 113 -0.50 -27.05 -4.61
CA VAL A 113 -1.21 -28.07 -3.81
C VAL A 113 -0.46 -29.40 -3.79
N ALA A 114 0.04 -29.85 -4.95
CA ALA A 114 0.84 -31.07 -5.04
C ALA A 114 2.17 -30.94 -4.26
N ALA A 115 2.84 -29.79 -4.34
CA ALA A 115 4.08 -29.54 -3.61
C ALA A 115 3.86 -29.58 -2.08
N PHE A 116 2.74 -29.02 -1.59
CA PHE A 116 2.38 -29.11 -0.17
C PHE A 116 2.11 -30.56 0.26
N GLU A 117 1.40 -31.34 -0.57
CA GLU A 117 1.12 -32.76 -0.30
C GLU A 117 2.40 -33.60 -0.22
N GLN A 118 3.39 -33.32 -1.07
CA GLN A 118 4.70 -33.98 -1.02
C GLN A 118 5.48 -33.65 0.26
N VAL A 119 5.34 -32.44 0.78
CA VAL A 119 6.00 -32.01 2.01
C VAL A 119 5.35 -32.63 3.25
N GLU A 120 4.02 -32.62 3.33
CA GLU A 120 3.27 -33.15 4.46
C GLU A 120 2.01 -33.85 3.95
N PRO A 121 1.85 -35.17 4.18
CA PRO A 121 0.64 -35.88 3.76
C PRO A 121 -0.67 -35.23 4.26
N GLY A 122 -1.62 -35.11 3.34
CA GLY A 122 -2.88 -34.41 3.47
C GLY A 122 -2.78 -32.87 3.44
N ALA A 123 -1.58 -32.28 3.38
CA ALA A 123 -1.44 -30.82 3.38
C ALA A 123 -1.96 -30.19 2.09
N GLY A 124 -1.98 -30.91 0.96
CA GLY A 124 -2.61 -30.42 -0.26
C GLY A 124 -4.09 -30.15 -0.04
N SER A 125 -4.82 -31.11 0.54
CA SER A 125 -6.25 -30.93 0.86
C SER A 125 -6.50 -29.78 1.85
N ARG A 126 -5.63 -29.62 2.84
CA ARG A 126 -5.69 -28.53 3.82
C ARG A 126 -5.38 -27.19 3.18
N LEU A 127 -4.45 -27.14 2.22
CA LEU A 127 -4.13 -25.95 1.45
C LEU A 127 -5.31 -25.55 0.56
N THR A 128 -5.95 -26.47 -0.15
CA THR A 128 -7.15 -26.17 -0.95
C THR A 128 -8.24 -25.52 -0.09
N ALA A 129 -8.54 -26.08 1.09
CA ALA A 129 -9.53 -25.51 2.01
C ALA A 129 -9.09 -24.13 2.55
N TYR A 130 -7.80 -23.97 2.85
CA TYR A 130 -7.22 -22.70 3.31
C TYR A 130 -7.30 -21.61 2.23
N LEU A 131 -6.97 -21.92 0.97
CA LEU A 131 -7.04 -20.99 -0.15
C LEU A 131 -8.50 -20.62 -0.50
N GLY A 132 -9.43 -21.56 -0.36
CA GLY A 132 -10.87 -21.25 -0.46
C GLY A 132 -11.32 -20.21 0.57
N SER A 133 -10.92 -20.40 1.83
CA SER A 133 -11.16 -19.42 2.91
C SER A 133 -10.47 -18.08 2.63
N ALA A 134 -9.23 -18.10 2.15
CA ALA A 134 -8.47 -16.91 1.81
C ALA A 134 -9.16 -16.09 0.71
N ARG A 135 -9.66 -16.76 -0.33
CA ARG A 135 -10.38 -16.12 -1.44
C ARG A 135 -11.72 -15.53 -0.99
N GLU A 136 -12.48 -16.23 -0.14
CA GLU A 136 -13.71 -15.67 0.44
C GLU A 136 -13.44 -14.40 1.26
N ALA A 137 -12.36 -14.40 2.06
CA ALA A 137 -11.94 -13.24 2.84
C ALA A 137 -11.46 -12.10 1.94
N TYR A 138 -10.69 -12.41 0.90
CA TYR A 138 -10.22 -11.47 -0.10
C TYR A 138 -11.37 -10.77 -0.82
N ASP A 139 -12.32 -11.52 -1.38
CA ASP A 139 -13.45 -10.95 -2.11
C ASP A 139 -14.34 -10.09 -1.20
N LEU A 140 -14.44 -10.45 0.09
CA LEU A 140 -15.17 -9.64 1.06
C LEU A 140 -14.42 -8.34 1.38
N ALA A 141 -13.10 -8.41 1.56
CA ALA A 141 -12.23 -7.26 1.77
C ALA A 141 -12.34 -6.28 0.58
N LEU A 142 -12.21 -6.79 -0.65
CA LEU A 142 -12.27 -5.98 -1.87
C LEU A 142 -13.64 -5.30 -2.04
N ARG A 143 -14.75 -6.03 -1.83
CA ARG A 143 -16.11 -5.50 -2.03
C ARG A 143 -16.57 -4.51 -0.97
N HIS A 144 -16.17 -4.69 0.29
CA HIS A 144 -16.77 -3.95 1.41
C HIS A 144 -15.80 -3.10 2.21
N PHE A 145 -14.50 -3.31 2.09
CA PHE A 145 -13.51 -2.64 2.93
C PHE A 145 -12.52 -1.80 2.13
N LEU A 146 -12.07 -2.25 0.96
CA LEU A 146 -11.04 -1.55 0.18
C LEU A 146 -11.48 -0.14 -0.27
N TYR A 147 -12.74 0.02 -0.69
CA TYR A 147 -13.28 1.29 -1.19
C TYR A 147 -14.10 2.07 -0.15
N THR A 148 -14.10 1.62 1.11
CA THR A 148 -14.84 2.28 2.19
C THR A 148 -13.95 3.32 2.85
N SER A 149 -14.41 4.57 2.97
CA SER A 149 -13.61 5.66 3.55
C SER A 149 -13.42 5.58 5.08
N PHE A 150 -14.01 4.58 5.75
CA PHE A 150 -14.06 4.36 7.21
C PHE A 150 -14.43 5.58 8.06
N SER A 151 -14.93 6.64 7.42
CA SER A 151 -15.28 7.93 8.04
C SER A 151 -16.47 7.85 8.99
N SER A 152 -17.26 6.77 8.90
CA SER A 152 -18.34 6.45 9.84
C SER A 152 -18.30 4.95 10.18
N PRO A 153 -18.29 4.56 11.48
CA PRO A 153 -18.40 3.16 11.89
C PRO A 153 -19.69 2.48 11.39
N LEU A 154 -20.74 3.27 11.13
CA LEU A 154 -22.01 2.78 10.60
C LEU A 154 -21.88 2.28 9.15
N ALA A 155 -20.89 2.75 8.39
CA ALA A 155 -20.60 2.21 7.05
C ALA A 155 -20.17 0.74 7.08
N LEU A 156 -19.67 0.26 8.23
CA LEU A 156 -19.30 -1.15 8.45
C LEU A 156 -20.48 -2.01 8.93
N ALA A 157 -21.60 -1.39 9.33
CA ALA A 157 -22.81 -2.08 9.79
C ALA A 157 -23.72 -2.52 8.62
N SER A 158 -23.14 -2.84 7.46
CA SER A 158 -23.90 -3.44 6.36
C SER A 158 -24.47 -4.79 6.80
N PRO A 159 -25.75 -5.10 6.51
CA PRO A 159 -26.34 -6.41 6.82
C PRO A 159 -25.51 -7.59 6.31
N GLN A 160 -24.76 -7.40 5.21
CA GLN A 160 -23.88 -8.42 4.64
C GLN A 160 -22.62 -8.66 5.49
N VAL A 161 -22.07 -7.60 6.09
CA VAL A 161 -20.92 -7.70 7.02
C VAL A 161 -21.37 -8.32 8.35
N VAL A 162 -22.52 -7.88 8.88
CA VAL A 162 -23.10 -8.41 10.12
C VAL A 162 -23.42 -9.90 9.99
N ARG A 163 -24.00 -10.35 8.86
CA ARG A 163 -24.27 -11.78 8.61
C ARG A 163 -22.99 -12.62 8.52
N ARG A 164 -21.85 -12.04 8.14
CA ARG A 164 -20.56 -12.73 8.07
C ARG A 164 -19.69 -12.53 9.32
N LEU A 165 -20.14 -11.73 10.29
CA LEU A 165 -19.41 -11.44 11.51
C LEU A 165 -18.98 -12.71 12.29
N PRO A 166 -19.80 -13.78 12.40
CA PRO A 166 -19.37 -15.02 13.07
C PRO A 166 -18.17 -15.70 12.39
N ARG A 167 -18.00 -15.52 11.07
CA ARG A 167 -16.86 -16.03 10.31
C ARG A 167 -15.66 -15.09 10.35
N LEU A 168 -15.91 -13.78 10.37
CA LEU A 168 -14.86 -12.75 10.42
C LEU A 168 -14.22 -12.60 11.80
N LEU A 169 -15.03 -12.71 12.87
CA LEU A 169 -14.57 -12.44 14.23
C LEU A 169 -13.42 -13.36 14.67
N PRO A 170 -13.43 -14.68 14.39
CA PRO A 170 -12.27 -15.54 14.64
C PRO A 170 -11.03 -15.11 13.85
N LEU A 171 -11.22 -14.65 12.60
CA LEU A 171 -10.11 -14.19 11.75
C LEU A 171 -9.45 -12.91 12.28
N LEU A 172 -10.23 -12.04 12.92
CA LEU A 172 -9.76 -10.79 13.52
C LEU A 172 -9.08 -10.98 14.88
N THR A 173 -9.44 -12.05 15.61
CA THR A 173 -9.00 -12.26 17.00
C THR A 173 -7.88 -13.28 17.17
N ARG A 174 -7.71 -14.19 16.20
CA ARG A 174 -6.61 -15.17 16.20
C ARG A 174 -5.43 -14.65 15.40
N SER A 175 -4.22 -14.98 15.85
CA SER A 175 -2.99 -14.71 15.09
C SER A 175 -2.90 -15.57 13.83
N LEU A 176 -2.22 -15.06 12.81
CA LEU A 176 -1.93 -15.79 11.59
C LEU A 176 -1.13 -17.06 11.89
N GLU A 177 -0.13 -16.96 12.77
CA GLU A 177 0.64 -18.12 13.21
C GLU A 177 -0.24 -19.22 13.80
N GLY A 178 -1.10 -18.89 14.78
CA GLY A 178 -1.98 -19.86 15.42
C GLY A 178 -2.99 -20.46 14.43
N PHE A 179 -3.47 -19.66 13.48
CA PHE A 179 -4.39 -20.11 12.44
C PHE A 179 -3.74 -21.11 11.47
N VAL A 180 -2.48 -20.88 11.09
CA VAL A 180 -1.69 -21.76 10.22
C VAL A 180 -1.24 -23.01 10.97
N ALA A 181 -0.73 -22.87 12.20
CA ALA A 181 -0.23 -23.98 13.03
C ALA A 181 -1.32 -24.99 13.41
N ALA A 182 -2.58 -24.55 13.49
CA ALA A 182 -3.73 -25.44 13.69
C ALA A 182 -4.04 -26.34 12.48
N ARG A 183 -3.46 -26.05 11.30
CA ARG A 183 -3.73 -26.76 10.03
C ARG A 183 -2.53 -27.48 9.46
N PHE A 184 -1.33 -26.93 9.62
CA PHE A 184 -0.10 -27.49 9.06
C PHE A 184 0.84 -27.85 10.20
N ARG A 185 1.62 -28.92 10.08
CA ARG A 185 2.59 -29.37 11.10
C ARG A 185 4.02 -29.04 10.70
N ASP A 186 4.37 -29.23 9.44
CA ASP A 186 5.70 -28.97 8.90
C ASP A 186 6.03 -27.47 9.01
N ARG A 187 7.21 -27.18 9.58
CA ARG A 187 7.69 -25.82 9.82
C ARG A 187 7.82 -25.02 8.53
N ARG A 188 8.21 -25.65 7.42
CA ARG A 188 8.42 -25.01 6.12
C ARG A 188 7.12 -24.50 5.55
N LEU A 189 6.07 -25.32 5.58
CA LEU A 189 4.73 -24.92 5.13
C LEU A 189 4.18 -23.79 6.00
N ARG A 190 4.40 -23.84 7.32
CA ARG A 190 4.01 -22.76 8.23
C ARG A 190 4.73 -21.45 7.93
N GLN A 191 6.03 -21.50 7.59
CA GLN A 191 6.82 -20.32 7.22
C GLN A 191 6.31 -19.70 5.91
N VAL A 192 6.03 -20.51 4.90
CA VAL A 192 5.47 -20.04 3.61
C VAL A 192 4.11 -19.36 3.84
N LEU A 193 3.20 -20.01 4.58
CA LEU A 193 1.86 -19.44 4.86
C LEU A 193 1.88 -18.29 5.88
N GLY A 194 2.96 -18.13 6.64
CA GLY A 194 3.18 -17.01 7.55
C GLY A 194 3.79 -15.78 6.88
N TYR A 195 4.43 -15.95 5.72
CA TYR A 195 5.09 -14.88 4.96
C TYR A 195 4.20 -13.65 4.67
N PRO A 196 2.88 -13.78 4.44
CA PRO A 196 1.96 -12.64 4.40
C PRO A 196 2.12 -11.58 5.50
N ALA A 197 2.53 -11.95 6.72
CA ALA A 197 2.75 -11.00 7.78
C ALA A 197 3.91 -10.02 7.49
N VAL A 198 4.91 -10.46 6.72
CA VAL A 198 6.08 -9.65 6.34
C VAL A 198 5.67 -8.51 5.40
N PHE A 199 4.70 -8.72 4.51
CA PHE A 199 4.14 -7.65 3.66
C PHE A 199 3.52 -6.51 4.47
N LEU A 200 3.04 -6.81 5.68
CA LEU A 200 2.49 -5.82 6.60
C LEU A 200 3.56 -5.18 7.48
N GLY A 201 4.81 -5.63 7.34
CA GLY A 201 5.89 -5.20 8.21
C GLY A 201 5.70 -5.60 9.67
N SER A 202 4.98 -6.70 9.88
CA SER A 202 4.62 -7.24 11.17
C SER A 202 5.14 -8.68 11.26
N SER A 203 4.92 -9.31 12.42
CA SER A 203 5.23 -10.71 12.65
C SER A 203 3.95 -11.56 12.64
N PRO A 204 4.00 -12.85 12.23
CA PRO A 204 2.81 -13.71 12.15
C PRO A 204 2.05 -13.90 13.47
N ASP A 205 2.73 -13.80 14.62
CA ASP A 205 2.16 -13.90 15.96
C ASP A 205 1.32 -12.67 16.34
N ARG A 206 1.63 -11.50 15.76
CA ARG A 206 0.95 -10.22 16.01
C ARG A 206 -0.05 -9.83 14.93
N THR A 207 -0.03 -10.54 13.81
CA THR A 207 -0.86 -10.26 12.65
C THR A 207 -2.18 -11.03 12.74
N PRO A 208 -3.35 -10.38 12.63
CA PRO A 208 -4.63 -11.08 12.59
C PRO A 208 -4.69 -12.09 11.44
N SER A 209 -5.27 -13.27 11.69
CA SER A 209 -5.41 -14.32 10.67
C SER A 209 -6.28 -13.92 9.48
N LEU A 210 -7.03 -12.82 9.55
CA LEU A 210 -7.67 -12.20 8.38
C LEU A 210 -6.69 -12.03 7.22
N TYR A 211 -5.42 -11.69 7.50
CA TYR A 211 -4.39 -11.50 6.49
C TYR A 211 -3.97 -12.78 5.75
N HIS A 212 -4.48 -13.95 6.11
CA HIS A 212 -4.37 -15.15 5.27
C HIS A 212 -4.97 -14.94 3.87
N LEU A 213 -5.85 -13.94 3.70
CA LEU A 213 -6.35 -13.53 2.39
C LEU A 213 -5.22 -13.21 1.39
N MET A 214 -4.05 -12.76 1.86
CA MET A 214 -2.89 -12.49 1.02
C MET A 214 -2.33 -13.76 0.39
N SER A 215 -2.51 -14.92 1.03
CA SER A 215 -2.14 -16.21 0.46
C SER A 215 -2.94 -16.56 -0.81
N ALA A 216 -4.11 -15.93 -1.02
CA ALA A 216 -4.82 -16.09 -2.29
C ALA A 216 -4.11 -15.33 -3.42
N LEU A 217 -3.36 -14.27 -3.12
CA LEU A 217 -2.70 -13.46 -4.14
C LEU A 217 -1.49 -14.16 -4.74
N ASP A 218 -0.63 -14.74 -3.92
CA ASP A 218 0.61 -15.34 -4.37
C ASP A 218 0.47 -16.81 -4.76
N LEU A 219 -0.27 -17.62 -3.98
CA LEU A 219 -0.43 -19.07 -4.24
C LEU A 219 -1.50 -19.39 -5.30
N THR A 220 -2.33 -18.42 -5.70
CA THR A 220 -3.37 -18.63 -6.75
C THR A 220 -3.41 -17.61 -7.87
N GLY A 221 -2.96 -16.37 -7.65
CA GLY A 221 -3.05 -15.29 -8.63
C GLY A 221 -1.82 -15.08 -9.48
N GLY A 222 -0.70 -15.74 -9.13
CA GLY A 222 0.61 -15.44 -9.69
C GLY A 222 1.11 -14.05 -9.25
N VAL A 223 2.43 -13.88 -9.26
CA VAL A 223 3.05 -12.57 -8.99
C VAL A 223 3.42 -11.95 -10.33
N LEU A 224 2.93 -10.75 -10.61
CA LEU A 224 3.28 -10.02 -11.82
C LEU A 224 4.49 -9.11 -11.58
N TYR A 225 5.21 -8.79 -12.65
CA TYR A 225 6.30 -7.83 -12.65
C TYR A 225 6.23 -6.94 -13.90
N PRO A 226 6.26 -5.60 -13.75
CA PRO A 226 6.38 -4.70 -14.89
C PRO A 226 7.79 -4.79 -15.49
N GLN A 227 7.89 -5.15 -16.76
CA GLN A 227 9.16 -5.16 -17.47
C GLN A 227 9.76 -3.76 -17.48
N GLY A 228 11.03 -3.67 -17.07
CA GLY A 228 11.67 -2.40 -16.82
C GLY A 228 11.46 -1.86 -15.40
N GLY A 229 10.85 -2.61 -14.49
CA GLY A 229 10.78 -2.30 -13.06
C GLY A 229 9.63 -1.41 -12.64
N PHE A 230 9.45 -1.27 -11.33
CA PHE A 230 8.34 -0.50 -10.77
C PHE A 230 8.42 1.00 -11.07
N VAL A 231 9.59 1.49 -11.48
CA VAL A 231 9.72 2.84 -12.05
C VAL A 231 8.81 3.03 -13.27
N ARG A 232 8.55 1.99 -14.08
CA ARG A 232 7.63 2.09 -15.22
C ARG A 232 6.19 2.33 -14.81
N LEU A 233 5.75 1.74 -13.69
CA LEU A 233 4.44 2.03 -13.11
C LEU A 233 4.36 3.49 -12.66
N VAL A 234 5.40 3.98 -11.99
CA VAL A 234 5.47 5.39 -11.55
C VAL A 234 5.41 6.35 -12.74
N GLU A 235 6.22 6.10 -13.77
CA GLU A 235 6.27 6.88 -15.02
C GLU A 235 4.89 6.89 -15.70
N ALA A 236 4.26 5.73 -15.88
CA ALA A 236 2.93 5.63 -16.49
C ALA A 236 1.87 6.45 -15.74
N VAL A 237 1.88 6.42 -14.40
CA VAL A 237 0.94 7.20 -13.59
C VAL A 237 1.26 8.69 -13.64
N ALA A 238 2.54 9.08 -13.63
CA ALA A 238 2.96 10.48 -13.76
C ALA A 238 2.57 11.06 -15.13
N ASP A 239 2.79 10.30 -16.21
CA ASP A 239 2.40 10.67 -17.57
C ASP A 239 0.88 10.81 -17.69
N LEU A 240 0.11 9.90 -17.09
CA LEU A 240 -1.35 10.03 -17.02
C LEU A 240 -1.75 11.31 -16.28
N ALA A 241 -1.13 11.62 -15.15
CA ALA A 241 -1.41 12.84 -14.42
C ALA A 241 -1.16 14.09 -15.28
N ALA A 242 -0.01 14.13 -15.96
CA ALA A 242 0.34 15.23 -16.86
C ALA A 242 -0.61 15.35 -18.07
N ARG A 243 -0.99 14.21 -18.68
CA ARG A 243 -1.96 14.16 -19.79
C ARG A 243 -3.33 14.72 -19.40
N HIS A 244 -3.76 14.51 -18.15
CA HIS A 244 -4.99 15.08 -17.60
C HIS A 244 -4.83 16.51 -17.06
N GLY A 245 -3.63 17.11 -17.19
CA GLY A 245 -3.39 18.53 -16.90
C GLY A 245 -2.78 18.82 -15.52
N ALA A 246 -2.40 17.80 -14.73
CA ALA A 246 -1.68 18.02 -13.49
C ALA A 246 -0.26 18.55 -13.76
N ARG A 247 0.16 19.58 -13.03
CA ARG A 247 1.54 20.09 -13.06
C ARG A 247 2.36 19.37 -12.00
N ILE A 248 3.44 18.71 -12.39
CA ILE A 248 4.35 18.00 -11.48
C ILE A 248 5.62 18.83 -11.32
N ARG A 249 5.92 19.22 -10.08
CA ARG A 249 7.11 20.01 -9.72
C ARG A 249 8.02 19.19 -8.83
N THR A 250 9.16 18.77 -9.37
CA THR A 250 10.23 18.11 -8.62
C THR A 250 11.22 19.13 -8.05
N GLY A 251 12.08 18.71 -7.12
CA GLY A 251 12.99 19.61 -6.40
C GLY A 251 12.28 20.66 -5.55
N ALA A 252 11.01 20.42 -5.19
CA ALA A 252 10.15 21.34 -4.47
C ALA A 252 9.80 20.80 -3.08
N THR A 253 10.53 21.26 -2.07
CA THR A 253 10.31 20.84 -0.69
C THR A 253 9.22 21.69 -0.05
N VAL A 254 8.05 21.13 0.21
CA VAL A 254 7.00 21.84 0.94
C VAL A 254 7.43 22.06 2.39
N THR A 255 7.40 23.31 2.83
CA THR A 255 7.90 23.73 4.15
C THR A 255 6.76 24.04 5.12
N TRP A 256 5.60 24.45 4.62
CA TRP A 256 4.46 24.83 5.46
C TRP A 256 3.12 24.77 4.71
N VAL A 257 2.03 24.43 5.39
CA VAL A 257 0.66 24.61 4.86
C VAL A 257 0.10 25.93 5.37
N THR A 258 -0.28 26.83 4.47
CA THR A 258 -0.81 28.13 4.86
C THR A 258 -2.31 28.01 5.16
N THR A 259 -2.73 28.64 6.27
CA THR A 259 -4.10 28.55 6.76
C THR A 259 -4.57 29.87 7.34
N GLU A 260 -5.87 30.13 7.27
CA GLU A 260 -6.55 31.24 7.93
C GLU A 260 -7.54 30.73 8.99
N PRO A 261 -7.69 31.40 10.14
CA PRO A 261 -8.69 31.05 11.13
C PRO A 261 -10.10 31.12 10.53
N VAL A 262 -10.96 30.15 10.87
CA VAL A 262 -12.39 30.22 10.54
C VAL A 262 -13.13 30.67 11.78
N ASP A 263 -13.68 31.88 11.74
CA ASP A 263 -14.42 32.43 12.86
C ASP A 263 -15.78 31.73 12.98
N HIS A 264 -15.94 30.92 14.02
CA HIS A 264 -17.22 30.35 14.41
C HIS A 264 -17.45 30.72 15.85
N GLY A 265 -18.51 31.51 16.07
CA GLY A 265 -18.93 32.04 17.36
C GLY A 265 -18.66 31.08 18.51
N THR A 266 -18.08 31.64 19.57
CA THR A 266 -17.53 31.01 20.77
C THR A 266 -18.37 29.83 21.29
N THR A 267 -18.10 28.63 20.78
CA THR A 267 -18.59 27.39 21.40
C THR A 267 -17.41 26.73 22.11
N ARG A 268 -17.36 26.93 23.44
CA ARG A 268 -16.35 26.34 24.32
C ARG A 268 -16.21 24.84 24.04
N GLY A 269 -14.99 24.40 23.73
CA GLY A 269 -14.63 22.98 23.64
C GLY A 269 -14.46 22.39 22.23
N ARG A 270 -14.69 23.15 21.16
CA ARG A 270 -14.36 22.70 19.79
C ARG A 270 -12.90 23.04 19.43
N ARG A 271 -12.20 22.12 18.76
CA ARG A 271 -10.86 22.36 18.18
C ARG A 271 -10.88 23.61 17.29
N ALA A 272 -9.81 24.39 17.34
CA ALA A 272 -9.60 25.51 16.43
C ALA A 272 -9.75 25.02 14.98
N ARG A 273 -10.61 25.69 14.22
CA ARG A 273 -10.80 25.39 12.80
C ARG A 273 -10.07 26.44 11.98
N ALA A 274 -9.33 25.97 10.98
CA ALA A 274 -8.68 26.82 10.01
C ALA A 274 -9.07 26.36 8.60
N ARG A 275 -9.07 27.30 7.67
CA ARG A 275 -9.26 27.07 6.24
C ARG A 275 -7.89 27.12 5.59
N VAL A 276 -7.60 26.14 4.73
CA VAL A 276 -6.38 26.13 3.91
C VAL A 276 -6.44 27.28 2.91
N THR A 277 -5.31 27.96 2.73
CA THR A 277 -5.13 28.99 1.69
C THR A 277 -4.04 28.63 0.68
N GLY A 278 -3.26 27.59 0.95
CA GLY A 278 -2.17 27.15 0.09
C GLY A 278 -1.05 26.46 0.85
N LEU A 279 0.17 26.57 0.31
CA LEU A 279 1.40 26.07 0.91
C LEU A 279 2.59 26.98 0.60
N ALA A 280 3.61 26.89 1.45
CA ALA A 280 4.95 27.41 1.17
C ALA A 280 5.86 26.23 0.77
N TRP A 281 6.74 26.45 -0.19
CA TRP A 281 7.69 25.45 -0.63
C TRP A 281 9.01 26.10 -1.03
N ARG A 282 10.08 25.32 -0.91
CA ARG A 282 11.44 25.73 -1.23
C ARG A 282 11.92 25.00 -2.48
N ASP A 283 12.47 25.76 -3.43
CA ASP A 283 13.08 25.20 -4.64
C ASP A 283 14.48 24.62 -4.41
N ALA A 284 15.06 24.05 -5.46
CA ALA A 284 16.40 23.47 -5.43
C ALA A 284 17.51 24.50 -5.13
N ASP A 285 17.27 25.79 -5.41
CA ASP A 285 18.18 26.90 -5.11
C ASP A 285 18.01 27.44 -3.69
N GLY A 286 17.07 26.90 -2.91
CA GLY A 286 16.78 27.31 -1.55
C GLY A 286 15.85 28.52 -1.42
N ARG A 287 15.23 28.98 -2.51
CA ARG A 287 14.27 30.11 -2.47
C ARG A 287 12.90 29.62 -2.04
N GLU A 288 12.27 30.37 -1.14
CA GLU A 288 10.91 30.10 -0.69
C GLU A 288 9.89 30.71 -1.66
N HIS A 289 8.83 29.97 -1.91
CA HIS A 289 7.73 30.30 -2.80
C HIS A 289 6.41 30.06 -2.09
N LEU A 290 5.41 30.88 -2.41
CA LEU A 290 4.04 30.66 -1.96
C LEU A 290 3.19 30.16 -3.12
N HIS A 291 2.38 29.14 -2.86
CA HIS A 291 1.45 28.60 -3.83
C HIS A 291 0.04 28.59 -3.23
N ALA A 292 -0.87 29.32 -3.84
CA ALA A 292 -2.26 29.40 -3.38
C ALA A 292 -3.04 28.14 -3.79
N ALA A 293 -3.75 27.53 -2.84
CA ALA A 293 -4.57 26.36 -3.08
C ALA A 293 -5.81 26.37 -2.19
N ASP A 294 -6.93 25.86 -2.70
CA ASP A 294 -8.17 25.74 -1.95
C ASP A 294 -8.20 24.43 -1.15
N VAL A 295 -7.45 23.43 -1.61
CA VAL A 295 -7.28 22.11 -0.98
C VAL A 295 -5.80 21.72 -1.01
N VAL A 296 -5.32 21.13 0.08
CA VAL A 296 -3.99 20.50 0.15
C VAL A 296 -4.18 19.03 0.47
N VAL A 297 -3.61 18.15 -0.35
CA VAL A 297 -3.59 16.70 -0.10
C VAL A 297 -2.16 16.28 0.25
N GLY A 298 -1.96 15.82 1.47
CA GLY A 298 -0.69 15.25 1.90
C GLY A 298 -0.58 13.78 1.56
N ALA A 299 0.28 13.42 0.59
CA ALA A 299 0.61 12.04 0.23
C ALA A 299 1.97 11.57 0.81
N GLY A 300 2.54 12.36 1.72
CA GLY A 300 3.74 12.03 2.50
C GLY A 300 3.44 11.30 3.81
N ASP A 301 4.47 11.11 4.63
CA ASP A 301 4.34 10.53 5.96
C ASP A 301 3.46 11.41 6.88
N LEU A 302 2.41 10.83 7.47
CA LEU A 302 1.43 11.58 8.26
C LEU A 302 2.05 12.27 9.47
N HIS A 303 3.03 11.63 10.13
CA HIS A 303 3.71 12.23 11.27
C HIS A 303 4.51 13.47 10.83
N HIS A 304 5.21 13.39 9.70
CA HIS A 304 5.88 14.56 9.11
C HIS A 304 4.89 15.68 8.76
N LEU A 305 3.82 15.37 8.02
CA LEU A 305 2.82 16.34 7.60
C LEU A 305 2.21 17.08 8.81
N GLU A 306 1.82 16.35 9.86
CA GLU A 306 1.24 16.93 11.07
C GLU A 306 2.26 17.73 11.90
N THR A 307 3.47 17.22 12.08
CA THR A 307 4.41 17.81 13.05
C THR A 307 5.34 18.87 12.45
N ARG A 308 5.51 18.89 11.13
CA ARG A 308 6.42 19.80 10.44
C ARG A 308 5.71 20.85 9.60
N LEU A 309 4.59 20.51 8.96
CA LEU A 309 3.91 21.41 8.03
C LEU A 309 2.71 22.13 8.63
N LEU A 310 2.28 21.75 9.84
CA LEU A 310 1.15 22.35 10.54
C LEU A 310 1.54 22.89 11.93
N PRO A 311 0.92 24.01 12.36
CA PRO A 311 1.08 24.52 13.70
C PRO A 311 0.42 23.60 14.72
N GLU A 312 0.96 23.56 15.94
CA GLU A 312 0.56 22.60 16.99
C GLU A 312 -0.95 22.56 17.26
N HIS A 313 -1.61 23.72 17.24
CA HIS A 313 -3.05 23.83 17.52
C HIS A 313 -3.95 23.29 16.40
N LEU A 314 -3.42 23.03 15.20
CA LEU A 314 -4.14 22.43 14.08
C LEU A 314 -3.84 20.93 13.87
N ARG A 315 -2.95 20.35 14.68
CA ARG A 315 -2.61 18.92 14.58
C ARG A 315 -3.75 18.04 15.06
N THR A 316 -4.01 16.95 14.34
CA THR A 316 -4.99 15.94 14.75
C THR A 316 -4.49 15.16 15.94
N TYR A 317 -3.18 14.86 16.00
CA TYR A 317 -2.59 14.00 17.01
C TYR A 317 -1.46 14.70 17.80
N PRO A 318 -1.47 14.63 19.15
CA PRO A 318 -0.37 15.13 19.97
C PRO A 318 0.85 14.21 19.93
N GLN A 319 2.03 14.69 20.33
CA GLN A 319 3.28 13.90 20.32
C GLN A 319 3.14 12.53 21.01
N ARG A 320 2.49 12.48 22.18
CA ARG A 320 2.22 11.24 22.94
C ARG A 320 1.49 10.13 22.15
N TYR A 321 0.74 10.49 21.11
CA TYR A 321 0.11 9.51 20.22
C TYR A 321 1.17 8.82 19.38
N TRP A 322 2.07 9.61 18.77
CA TRP A 322 3.14 9.11 17.90
C TRP A 322 4.15 8.27 18.66
N ASP A 323 4.50 8.64 19.89
CA ASP A 323 5.44 7.90 20.73
C ASP A 323 5.00 6.45 21.03
N ARG A 324 3.70 6.15 20.86
CA ARG A 324 3.11 4.82 21.09
C ARG A 324 2.80 4.06 19.80
N ARG A 325 3.06 4.66 18.63
CA ARG A 325 2.77 4.06 17.33
C ARG A 325 4.06 3.53 16.72
N THR A 326 3.96 2.34 16.15
CA THR A 326 4.98 1.80 15.26
C THR A 326 4.55 2.11 13.85
N SER A 327 5.28 2.97 13.15
CA SER A 327 5.09 3.15 11.71
C SER A 327 5.37 1.83 11.01
N GLY A 328 4.54 1.48 10.03
CA GLY A 328 4.83 0.32 9.17
C GLY A 328 6.21 0.52 8.51
N PRO A 329 7.03 -0.54 8.38
CA PRO A 329 8.32 -0.43 7.72
C PRO A 329 8.10 0.01 6.28
N GLY A 330 8.63 1.18 5.94
CA GLY A 330 8.88 1.55 4.56
C GLY A 330 10.34 1.26 4.30
N ALA A 331 10.65 0.33 3.40
CA ALA A 331 11.99 0.21 2.88
C ALA A 331 12.30 1.52 2.13
N VAL A 332 13.15 2.35 2.74
CA VAL A 332 13.89 3.38 2.02
C VAL A 332 15.34 2.96 2.21
N LEU A 333 15.93 2.40 1.17
CA LEU A 333 17.39 2.30 1.09
C LEU A 333 17.87 3.75 0.93
N VAL A 334 18.34 4.35 2.02
CA VAL A 334 19.06 5.64 2.03
C VAL A 334 20.54 5.34 1.88
#